data_AF-A0A4Y9T6H5-F1
#
_entry.id   AF-A0A4Y9T6H5-F1
#
_cell.length_a   1.000
_cell.length_b   1.000
_cell.length_c   1.000
_cell.angle_alpha   90.00
_cell.angle_beta   90.00
_cell.angle_gamma   90.00
#
_symmetry.space_group_name_H-M   'P 1'
#
loop_
_entity.id
_entity.type
_entity.pdbx_description
1 polymer ?
#
loop_
_entity_poly.entity_id
_entity_poly.type
_entity_poly.pdbx_seq_one_letter_code
_entity_poly.pdbx_strand_id
1 'polypeptide(L)'
;PKRDTFKAIFYAGLLCILVFTLVPLAFQGSLGLGQLVTPAVLDASGAVVTPAVYSGLLSPAIYSGMGVGQVMADSIGGGKLVANIVLIMLVLATLLAIMTSMSGSSRTLYQASVDGWLPKYLGRTNEHGAPTAAMWTDLSFNLLLLLMSDYVFVLAASNVSYIIFNFLNLNAGWIHRLD
;
A
#
# COMPACT_ATOMS: atom_id res chain seq x y z
N PRO A 1 1.62 -5.80 28.21
CA PRO A 1 1.67 -6.59 26.96
C PRO A 1 0.57 -7.67 26.79
N LYS A 2 0.31 -8.55 27.78
CA LYS A 2 -0.61 -9.70 27.58
C LYS A 2 -2.05 -9.34 27.20
N ARG A 3 -2.62 -8.25 27.73
CA ARG A 3 -4.00 -7.82 27.43
C ARG A 3 -4.06 -6.66 26.44
N ASP A 4 -3.12 -5.73 26.53
CA ASP A 4 -3.14 -4.49 25.73
C ASP A 4 -2.86 -4.78 24.27
N THR A 5 -1.91 -5.67 23.97
CA THR A 5 -1.56 -6.04 22.58
C THR A 5 -2.71 -6.75 21.89
N PHE A 6 -3.39 -7.68 22.58
CA PHE A 6 -4.56 -8.37 22.02
C PHE A 6 -5.70 -7.39 21.71
N LYS A 7 -6.03 -6.52 22.67
CA LYS A 7 -7.06 -5.49 22.49
C LYS A 7 -6.70 -4.55 21.34
N ALA A 8 -5.45 -4.08 21.29
CA ALA A 8 -4.99 -3.17 20.25
C ALA A 8 -5.10 -3.80 18.85
N ILE A 9 -4.64 -5.04 18.66
CA ILE A 9 -4.75 -5.76 17.39
C ILE A 9 -6.22 -5.95 16.99
N PHE A 10 -7.07 -6.34 17.94
CA PHE A 10 -8.48 -6.59 17.67
C PHE A 10 -9.24 -5.30 17.28
N TYR A 11 -9.09 -4.22 18.06
CA TYR A 11 -9.74 -2.95 17.75
C TYR A 11 -9.18 -2.27 16.51
N ALA A 12 -7.87 -2.37 16.25
CA ALA A 12 -7.27 -1.88 15.01
C ALA A 12 -7.84 -2.67 13.81
N GLY A 13 -7.97 -3.99 13.91
CA GLY A 13 -8.60 -4.82 12.89
C GLY A 13 -10.05 -4.41 12.60
N LEU A 14 -10.86 -4.19 13.65
CA LEU A 14 -12.24 -3.73 13.50
C LEU A 14 -12.30 -2.35 12.82
N LEU A 15 -11.45 -1.41 13.24
CA LEU A 15 -11.35 -0.08 12.64
C LEU A 15 -10.96 -0.17 11.16
N CYS A 16 -9.98 -1.01 10.82
CA CYS A 16 -9.56 -1.23 9.42
C CYS A 16 -10.70 -1.79 8.57
N ILE A 17 -11.46 -2.78 9.07
CA ILE A 17 -12.62 -3.33 8.35
C ILE A 17 -13.67 -2.23 8.12
N LEU A 18 -13.96 -1.43 9.14
CA LEU A 18 -14.91 -0.33 9.03
C LEU A 18 -14.46 0.70 7.97
N VAL A 19 -13.19 1.12 8.00
CA VAL A 19 -12.68 2.11 7.04
C VAL A 19 -12.61 1.53 5.63
N PHE A 20 -12.13 0.29 5.45
CA PHE A 20 -12.04 -0.38 4.15
C PHE A 20 -13.38 -0.76 3.55
N THR A 21 -14.47 -0.72 4.32
CA THR A 21 -15.84 -0.90 3.79
C THR A 21 -16.48 0.44 3.48
N LEU A 22 -16.41 1.41 4.40
CA LEU A 22 -17.07 2.71 4.23
C LEU A 22 -16.43 3.56 3.13
N VAL A 23 -15.10 3.55 2.99
CA VAL A 23 -14.42 4.38 2.00
C VAL A 23 -14.79 3.99 0.56
N PRO A 24 -14.68 2.70 0.13
CA PRO A 24 -15.13 2.30 -1.19
C PRO A 24 -16.61 2.58 -1.42
N LEU A 25 -17.47 2.37 -0.42
CA LEU A 25 -18.90 2.66 -0.52
C LEU A 25 -19.17 4.15 -0.74
N ALA A 26 -18.48 5.03 -0.03
CA ALA A 26 -18.61 6.48 -0.20
C ALA A 26 -18.13 6.92 -1.60
N PHE A 27 -17.00 6.39 -2.07
CA PHE A 27 -16.48 6.68 -3.41
C PHE A 27 -17.40 6.14 -4.50
N GLN A 28 -17.93 4.92 -4.33
CA GLN A 28 -18.90 4.33 -5.26
C GLN A 28 -20.21 5.12 -5.30
N GLY A 29 -20.68 5.63 -4.16
CA GLY A 29 -21.86 6.49 -4.08
C GLY A 29 -21.69 7.84 -4.77
N SER A 30 -20.49 8.43 -4.70
CA SER A 30 -20.17 9.73 -5.31
C SER A 30 -19.85 9.62 -6.82
N LEU A 31 -19.03 8.65 -7.20
CA LEU A 31 -18.52 8.49 -8.57
C LEU A 31 -19.36 7.54 -9.45
N GLY A 32 -20.20 6.70 -8.84
CA GLY A 32 -20.90 5.60 -9.52
C GLY A 32 -19.98 4.41 -9.86
N LEU A 33 -20.61 3.32 -10.34
CA LEU A 33 -19.95 2.03 -10.67
C LEU A 33 -18.98 2.10 -11.86
N GLY A 34 -18.91 3.23 -12.56
CA GLY A 34 -18.12 3.43 -13.77
C GLY A 34 -18.74 2.80 -15.02
N GLN A 35 -18.64 3.50 -16.15
CA GLN A 35 -19.14 3.05 -17.45
C GLN A 35 -18.07 3.26 -18.52
N LEU A 36 -18.10 2.43 -19.56
CA LEU A 36 -17.31 2.67 -20.76
C LEU A 36 -17.88 3.90 -21.47
N VAL A 37 -17.12 4.99 -21.49
CA VAL A 37 -17.53 6.24 -22.17
C VAL A 37 -17.19 6.16 -23.66
N THR A 38 -15.98 5.66 -23.97
CA THR A 38 -15.51 5.53 -25.34
C THR A 38 -14.81 4.19 -25.52
N PRO A 39 -15.26 3.32 -26.46
CA PRO A 39 -14.58 2.07 -26.76
C PRO A 39 -13.19 2.32 -27.35
N ALA A 40 -12.28 1.38 -27.13
CA ALA A 40 -10.93 1.46 -27.67
C ALA A 40 -10.98 1.47 -29.21
N VAL A 41 -10.26 2.41 -29.83
CA VAL A 41 -10.10 2.44 -31.28
C VAL A 41 -8.95 1.51 -31.64
N LEU A 42 -9.27 0.46 -32.38
CA LEU A 42 -8.31 -0.52 -32.88
C LEU A 42 -7.88 -0.13 -34.31
N ASP A 43 -6.61 -0.35 -34.65
CA ASP A 43 -6.18 -0.30 -36.05
C ASP A 43 -6.64 -1.54 -36.83
N ALA A 44 -6.38 -1.56 -38.15
CA ALA A 44 -6.70 -2.70 -39.01
C ALA A 44 -5.94 -4.00 -38.65
N SER A 45 -4.89 -3.92 -37.83
CA SER A 45 -4.12 -5.04 -37.28
C SER A 45 -4.59 -5.48 -35.89
N GLY A 46 -5.62 -4.84 -35.32
CA GLY A 46 -6.15 -5.14 -33.99
C GLY A 46 -5.33 -4.57 -32.84
N ALA A 47 -4.38 -3.66 -33.10
CA ALA A 47 -3.64 -2.96 -32.06
C ALA A 47 -4.41 -1.71 -31.58
N VAL A 48 -4.36 -1.44 -30.27
CA VAL A 48 -5.07 -0.32 -29.63
C VAL A 48 -4.37 0.99 -29.96
N VAL A 49 -4.98 1.83 -30.80
CA VAL A 49 -4.49 3.18 -31.15
C VAL A 49 -4.96 4.23 -30.14
N THR A 50 -6.14 4.03 -29.55
CA THR A 50 -6.65 4.87 -28.47
C THR A 50 -7.25 3.98 -27.38
N PRO A 51 -6.75 4.05 -26.13
CA PRO A 51 -7.26 3.23 -25.04
C PRO A 51 -8.71 3.59 -24.70
N ALA A 52 -9.47 2.60 -24.26
CA ALA A 52 -10.84 2.79 -23.80
C ALA A 52 -10.89 3.79 -22.63
N VAL A 53 -11.82 4.74 -22.71
CA VAL A 53 -12.04 5.74 -21.66
C VAL A 53 -13.19 5.28 -20.77
N TYR A 54 -12.90 5.12 -19.49
CA TYR A 54 -13.87 4.73 -18.47
C TYR A 54 -14.21 5.90 -17.55
N SER A 55 -15.46 5.98 -17.10
CA SER A 55 -15.92 6.96 -16.11
C SER A 55 -15.96 6.40 -14.69
N GLY A 56 -16.26 7.27 -13.72
CA GLY A 56 -16.49 6.90 -12.33
C GLY A 56 -15.29 6.20 -11.71
N LEU A 57 -15.56 5.12 -10.96
CA LEU A 57 -14.52 4.32 -10.29
C LEU A 57 -13.51 3.66 -11.24
N LEU A 58 -13.90 3.39 -12.50
CA LEU A 58 -13.01 2.78 -13.49
C LEU A 58 -12.14 3.80 -14.21
N SER A 59 -12.26 5.09 -13.90
CA SER A 59 -11.51 6.13 -14.61
C SER A 59 -9.99 5.99 -14.42
N PRO A 60 -9.17 6.26 -15.46
CA PRO A 60 -7.71 6.14 -15.37
C PRO A 60 -7.08 7.03 -14.28
N ALA A 61 -7.71 8.16 -13.97
CA ALA A 61 -7.25 9.07 -12.91
C ALA A 61 -7.45 8.47 -11.51
N ILE A 62 -8.51 7.70 -11.30
CA ILE A 62 -8.75 6.99 -10.04
C ILE A 62 -7.88 5.74 -9.97
N TYR A 63 -7.74 5.00 -11.08
CA TYR A 63 -6.83 3.87 -11.14
C TYR A 63 -5.38 4.26 -10.85
N SER A 64 -4.88 5.38 -11.37
CA SER A 64 -3.51 5.85 -11.06
C SER A 64 -3.36 6.50 -9.66
N GLY A 65 -4.45 6.70 -8.92
CA GLY A 65 -4.45 7.39 -7.63
C GLY A 65 -4.31 8.92 -7.71
N MET A 66 -3.87 9.46 -8.86
CA MET A 66 -3.63 10.90 -9.04
C MET A 66 -4.91 11.74 -8.98
N GLY A 67 -6.04 11.18 -9.39
CA GLY A 67 -7.35 11.85 -9.38
C GLY A 67 -8.08 11.81 -8.03
N VAL A 68 -7.61 11.00 -7.08
CA VAL A 68 -8.31 10.76 -5.81
C VAL A 68 -8.44 12.04 -4.98
N GLY A 69 -7.40 12.87 -4.93
CA GLY A 69 -7.45 14.12 -4.17
C GLY A 69 -8.46 15.13 -4.73
N GLN A 70 -8.58 15.21 -6.06
CA GLN A 70 -9.57 16.07 -6.71
C GLN A 70 -10.99 15.56 -6.39
N VAL A 71 -11.23 14.26 -6.53
CA VAL A 71 -12.53 13.65 -6.21
C VAL A 71 -12.91 13.86 -4.75
N MET A 72 -11.97 13.73 -3.81
CA MET A 72 -12.22 13.96 -2.39
C MET A 72 -12.60 15.42 -2.10
N ALA A 73 -11.95 16.36 -2.76
CA ALA A 73 -12.28 17.78 -2.62
C ALA A 73 -13.65 18.12 -3.21
N ASP A 74 -13.96 17.59 -4.40
CA ASP A 74 -15.26 17.76 -5.04
C ASP A 74 -16.37 17.13 -4.19
N SER A 75 -16.11 15.99 -3.53
CA SER A 75 -17.06 15.31 -2.65
C SER A 75 -17.41 16.12 -1.38
N ILE A 76 -16.54 17.04 -0.96
CA ILE A 76 -16.77 17.93 0.19
C ILE A 76 -17.30 19.30 -0.29
N GLY A 77 -17.54 19.48 -1.59
CA GLY A 77 -17.93 20.77 -2.18
C GLY A 77 -16.81 21.82 -2.16
N GLY A 78 -15.57 21.37 -2.03
CA GLY A 78 -14.40 22.23 -1.95
C GLY A 78 -13.97 22.74 -3.32
N GLY A 79 -13.70 24.04 -3.43
CA GLY A 79 -13.11 24.63 -4.64
C GLY A 79 -11.63 24.24 -4.84
N LYS A 80 -10.99 24.83 -5.84
CA LYS A 80 -9.58 24.57 -6.21
C LYS A 80 -8.58 24.66 -5.05
N LEU A 81 -8.84 25.55 -4.07
CA LEU A 81 -7.99 25.68 -2.89
C LEU A 81 -8.07 24.45 -1.97
N VAL A 82 -9.27 23.91 -1.75
CA VAL A 82 -9.47 22.71 -0.93
C VAL A 82 -8.85 21.50 -1.61
N ALA A 83 -8.98 21.38 -2.93
CA ALA A 83 -8.33 20.34 -3.71
C ALA A 83 -6.81 20.31 -3.53
N ASN A 84 -6.15 21.45 -3.62
CA ASN A 84 -4.70 21.53 -3.40
C ASN A 84 -4.30 21.14 -1.97
N ILE A 85 -5.08 21.54 -0.95
CA ILE A 85 -4.81 21.16 0.44
C ILE A 85 -4.94 19.64 0.61
N VAL A 86 -6.01 19.04 0.10
CA VAL A 86 -6.23 17.59 0.18
C VAL A 86 -5.11 16.83 -0.53
N LEU A 87 -4.69 17.29 -1.71
CA LEU A 87 -3.57 16.69 -2.45
C LEU A 87 -2.27 16.71 -1.64
N ILE A 88 -1.92 17.84 -1.02
CA ILE A 88 -0.75 17.95 -0.16
C ILE A 88 -0.87 16.99 1.04
N MET A 89 -2.05 16.91 1.67
CA MET A 89 -2.29 16.01 2.79
C MET A 89 -2.14 14.53 2.39
N LEU A 90 -2.63 14.13 1.21
CA LEU A 90 -2.49 12.76 0.71
C LEU A 90 -1.03 12.39 0.45
N VAL A 91 -0.24 13.32 -0.10
CA VAL A 91 1.21 13.11 -0.28
C VAL A 91 1.89 12.92 1.07
N LEU A 92 1.62 13.79 2.05
CA LEU A 92 2.19 13.67 3.39
C LEU A 92 1.75 12.39 4.10
N ALA A 93 0.49 11.99 3.96
CA ALA A 93 -0.04 10.74 4.50
C ALA A 93 0.65 9.51 3.89
N THR A 94 0.90 9.55 2.58
CA THR A 94 1.62 8.47 1.88
C THR A 94 3.07 8.38 2.36
N LEU A 95 3.76 9.51 2.51
CA LEU A 95 5.11 9.53 3.06
C LEU A 95 5.15 8.99 4.49
N LEU A 96 4.17 9.35 5.32
CA LEU A 96 4.05 8.82 6.68
C LEU A 96 3.87 7.30 6.68
N ALA A 97 2.96 6.78 5.84
CA ALA A 97 2.72 5.35 5.71
C ALA A 97 3.99 4.58 5.28
N ILE A 98 4.75 5.13 4.32
CA ILE A 98 6.04 4.57 3.90
C ILE A 98 7.01 4.53 5.10
N MET A 99 7.17 5.63 5.83
CA MET A 99 8.07 5.69 6.99
C MET A 99 7.70 4.70 8.09
N THR A 100 6.40 4.55 8.40
CA THR A 100 5.92 3.58 9.38
C THR A 100 6.22 2.15 8.94
N SER A 101 5.96 1.82 7.67
CA SER A 101 6.22 0.49 7.12
C SER A 101 7.72 0.15 7.13
N MET A 102 8.56 1.08 6.64
CA MET A 102 10.02 0.92 6.60
C MET A 102 10.63 0.72 8.00
N SER A 103 10.10 1.42 9.01
CA SER A 103 10.54 1.26 10.40
C SER A 103 10.30 -0.16 10.93
N GLY A 104 9.20 -0.79 10.51
CA GLY A 104 8.90 -2.19 10.84
C GLY A 104 9.79 -3.18 10.09
N SER A 105 9.82 -3.09 8.76
CA SER A 105 10.58 -4.01 7.88
C SER A 105 12.09 -3.96 8.16
N SER A 106 12.67 -2.78 8.36
CA SER A 106 14.09 -2.61 8.64
C SER A 106 14.53 -3.28 9.94
N ARG A 107 13.66 -3.36 10.95
CA ARG A 107 13.93 -4.12 12.19
C ARG A 107 13.94 -5.62 11.95
N THR A 108 13.07 -6.13 11.09
CA THR A 108 13.08 -7.54 10.69
C THR A 108 14.34 -7.89 9.88
N LEU A 109 14.74 -7.03 8.92
CA LEU A 109 15.97 -7.17 8.16
C LEU A 109 17.22 -7.13 9.06
N TYR A 110 17.22 -6.21 10.03
CA TYR A 110 18.27 -6.13 11.05
C TYR A 110 18.37 -7.45 11.84
N GLN A 111 17.25 -7.97 12.36
CA GLN A 111 17.26 -9.22 13.12
C GLN A 111 17.70 -10.41 12.28
N ALA A 112 17.20 -10.55 11.05
CA ALA A 112 17.65 -11.60 10.15
C ALA A 112 19.17 -11.51 9.83
N SER A 113 19.75 -10.32 9.83
CA SER A 113 21.20 -10.14 9.68
C SER A 113 21.97 -10.52 10.95
N VAL A 114 21.46 -10.17 12.13
CA VAL A 114 22.03 -10.55 13.42
C VAL A 114 21.99 -12.08 13.61
N ASP A 115 20.91 -12.72 13.17
CA ASP A 115 20.72 -14.18 13.20
C ASP A 115 21.57 -14.91 12.14
N GLY A 116 22.35 -14.19 11.31
CA GLY A 116 23.27 -14.75 10.33
C GLY A 116 22.64 -15.15 8.99
N TRP A 117 21.34 -14.89 8.78
CA TRP A 117 20.63 -15.20 7.53
C TRP A 117 20.89 -14.19 6.42
N LEU A 118 21.17 -12.93 6.77
CA LEU A 118 21.39 -11.82 5.83
C LEU A 118 22.79 -11.19 5.94
N PRO A 119 23.26 -10.46 4.90
CA PRO A 119 24.57 -9.81 4.90
C PRO A 119 24.80 -8.90 6.12
N LYS A 120 25.98 -9.00 6.74
CA LYS A 120 26.36 -8.32 8.00
C LYS A 120 26.23 -6.78 7.99
N TYR A 121 26.13 -6.15 6.82
CA TYR A 121 25.97 -4.69 6.74
C TYR A 121 24.55 -4.24 7.17
N LEU A 122 23.54 -5.10 7.04
CA LEU A 122 22.16 -4.82 7.45
C LEU A 122 21.99 -4.76 8.98
N GLY A 123 22.86 -5.48 9.70
CA GLY A 123 22.94 -5.46 11.17
C GLY A 123 23.62 -4.21 11.76
N ARG A 124 23.94 -3.17 10.97
CA ARG A 124 24.55 -1.93 11.49
C ARG A 124 23.48 -0.91 11.89
N THR A 125 23.59 -0.39 13.11
CA THR A 125 22.76 0.70 13.62
C THR A 125 23.51 2.03 13.66
N ASN A 126 22.78 3.14 13.56
CA ASN A 126 23.33 4.48 13.82
C ASN A 126 23.45 4.75 15.34
N GLU A 127 23.92 5.96 15.71
CA GLU A 127 24.07 6.41 17.10
C GLU A 127 22.76 6.39 17.92
N HIS A 128 21.61 6.47 17.24
CA HIS A 128 20.28 6.47 17.84
C HIS A 128 19.64 5.07 17.85
N GLY A 129 20.38 4.02 17.50
CA GLY A 129 19.89 2.64 17.49
C GLY A 129 18.97 2.30 16.31
N ALA A 130 18.88 3.16 15.29
CA ALA A 130 18.08 2.90 14.09
C ALA A 130 18.91 2.15 13.03
N PRO A 131 18.39 1.06 12.42
CA PRO A 131 19.09 0.28 11.41
C PRO A 131 19.03 0.98 10.03
N THR A 132 19.78 2.07 9.87
CA THR A 132 19.71 2.94 8.67
C THR A 132 20.10 2.20 7.39
N ALA A 133 21.06 1.27 7.44
CA ALA A 133 21.46 0.47 6.28
C ALA A 133 20.32 -0.44 5.80
N ALA A 134 19.55 -1.02 6.72
CA ALA A 134 18.38 -1.82 6.40
C ALA A 134 17.24 -0.96 5.85
N MET A 135 17.02 0.24 6.40
CA MET A 135 16.03 1.19 5.88
C MET A 135 16.33 1.61 4.43
N TRP A 136 17.58 1.95 4.11
CA TRP A 136 17.98 2.31 2.74
C TRP A 136 17.90 1.13 1.78
N THR A 137 18.23 -0.07 2.24
CA THR A 137 18.11 -1.28 1.41
C THR A 137 16.64 -1.56 1.09
N ASP A 138 15.75 -1.46 2.08
CA ASP A 138 14.29 -1.62 1.90
C ASP A 138 13.73 -0.60 0.90
N LEU A 139 14.05 0.68 1.07
CA LEU A 139 13.62 1.73 0.15
C LEU A 139 14.14 1.51 -1.27
N SER A 140 15.44 1.21 -1.41
CA SER A 140 16.08 1.02 -2.72
C SER A 140 15.51 -0.19 -3.44
N PHE A 141 15.26 -1.29 -2.72
CA PHE A 141 14.66 -2.49 -3.27
C PHE A 141 13.23 -2.23 -3.76
N ASN A 142 12.39 -1.57 -2.95
CA ASN A 142 11.04 -1.19 -3.36
C ASN A 142 11.03 -0.23 -4.56
N LEU A 143 11.95 0.74 -4.59
CA LEU A 143 12.06 1.66 -5.72
C LEU A 143 12.50 0.96 -7.01
N LEU A 144 13.47 0.04 -6.92
CA LEU A 144 13.89 -0.77 -8.07
C LEU A 144 12.76 -1.63 -8.61
N LEU A 145 11.97 -2.26 -7.75
CA LEU A 145 10.79 -3.04 -8.16
C LEU A 145 9.75 -2.17 -8.88
N LEU A 146 9.51 -0.95 -8.39
CA LEU A 146 8.61 0.01 -9.05
C LEU A 146 9.15 0.53 -10.38
N LEU A 147 10.47 0.59 -10.56
CA LEU A 147 11.07 0.96 -11.85
C LEU A 147 11.02 -0.19 -12.86
N MET A 148 11.08 -1.43 -12.39
CA MET A 148 11.03 -2.63 -13.24
C MET A 148 9.60 -3.09 -13.56
N SER A 149 8.61 -2.72 -12.75
CA SER A 149 7.24 -3.22 -12.84
C SER A 149 6.21 -2.19 -12.39
N ASP A 150 4.94 -2.44 -12.68
CA ASP A 150 3.82 -1.61 -12.22
C ASP A 150 3.59 -1.74 -10.71
N TYR A 151 3.07 -0.70 -10.07
CA TYR A 151 2.73 -0.67 -8.65
C TYR A 151 1.70 -1.76 -8.29
N VAL A 152 0.79 -2.12 -9.22
CA VAL A 152 -0.19 -3.20 -9.02
C VAL A 152 0.51 -4.55 -8.87
N PHE A 153 1.57 -4.81 -9.63
CA PHE A 153 2.36 -6.03 -9.49
C PHE A 153 3.04 -6.07 -8.13
N VAL A 154 3.67 -4.96 -7.71
CA VAL A 154 4.33 -4.87 -6.40
C VAL A 154 3.34 -5.07 -5.26
N LEU A 155 2.13 -4.49 -5.38
CA LEU A 155 1.04 -4.70 -4.43
C LEU A 155 0.60 -6.17 -4.37
N ALA A 156 0.43 -6.81 -5.53
CA ALA A 156 0.07 -8.23 -5.62
C ALA A 156 1.14 -9.14 -5.00
N ALA A 157 2.41 -8.94 -5.35
CA ALA A 157 3.55 -9.68 -4.81
C ALA A 157 3.67 -9.51 -3.28
N SER A 158 3.44 -8.29 -2.78
CA SER A 158 3.43 -8.00 -1.34
C SER A 158 2.31 -8.76 -0.63
N ASN A 159 1.10 -8.78 -1.19
CA ASN A 159 -0.03 -9.51 -0.61
C ASN A 159 0.22 -11.02 -0.57
N VAL A 160 0.78 -11.59 -1.65
CA VAL A 160 1.16 -13.02 -1.70
C VAL A 160 2.18 -13.33 -0.61
N SER A 161 3.23 -12.51 -0.49
CA SER A 161 4.24 -12.66 0.56
C SER A 161 3.61 -12.61 1.95
N TYR A 162 2.70 -11.67 2.17
CA TYR A 162 2.00 -11.51 3.46
C TYR A 162 1.15 -12.74 3.82
N ILE A 163 0.44 -13.34 2.85
CA ILE A 163 -0.36 -14.56 3.08
C ILE A 163 0.56 -15.74 3.43
N ILE A 164 1.67 -15.92 2.70
CA ILE A 164 2.63 -16.99 2.96
C ILE A 164 3.21 -16.86 4.38
N PHE A 165 3.62 -15.65 4.78
CA PHE A 165 4.16 -15.43 6.13
C PHE A 165 3.13 -15.67 7.23
N ASN A 166 1.88 -15.25 7.04
CA ASN A 166 0.82 -15.55 8.02
C ASN A 166 0.56 -17.05 8.14
N PHE A 167 0.54 -17.76 7.02
CA PHE A 167 0.40 -19.21 7.00
C PHE A 167 1.54 -19.88 7.78
N LEU A 168 2.79 -19.52 7.50
CA LEU A 168 3.95 -20.06 8.19
C LEU A 168 3.92 -19.76 9.70
N ASN A 169 3.58 -18.54 10.09
CA ASN A 169 3.49 -18.15 11.52
C ASN A 169 2.39 -18.92 12.26
N LEU A 170 1.22 -19.10 11.64
CA LEU A 170 0.12 -19.87 12.23
C LEU A 170 0.50 -21.35 12.40
N ASN A 171 1.15 -21.94 11.39
CA ASN A 171 1.61 -23.33 11.46
C ASN A 171 2.71 -23.51 12.51
N ALA A 172 3.70 -22.61 12.56
CA ALA A 172 4.74 -22.64 13.59
C ALA A 172 4.14 -22.54 15.01
N GLY A 173 3.17 -21.64 15.20
CA GLY A 173 2.45 -21.51 16.47
C GLY A 173 1.59 -22.72 16.83
N TRP A 174 1.06 -23.44 15.83
CA TRP A 174 0.35 -24.71 16.05
C TRP A 174 1.31 -25.84 16.43
N ILE A 175 2.42 -25.99 15.71
CA ILE A 175 3.46 -26.99 16.00
C ILE A 175 4.02 -26.81 17.41
N HIS A 176 4.34 -25.59 17.81
CA HIS A 176 4.84 -25.31 19.17
C HIS A 176 3.79 -25.59 20.28
N ARG A 177 2.51 -25.70 19.95
CA ARG A 177 1.45 -26.07 20.93
C ARG A 177 1.18 -27.57 20.98
N LEU A 178 1.67 -28.33 19.99
CA LEU A 178 1.56 -29.79 19.97
C LEU A 178 2.66 -30.45 20.81
N ASP A 179 3.79 -29.78 20.98
CA ASP A 179 4.86 -30.09 21.93
C ASP A 179 4.53 -29.51 23.32
#